data_AF-A0A8S2WN02-F1
#
_entry.id   AF-A0A8S2WN02-F1
#
_cell.length_a   1.000
_cell.length_b   1.000
_cell.length_c   1.000
_cell.angle_alpha   90.00
_cell.angle_beta   90.00
_cell.angle_gamma   90.00
#
_symmetry.space_group_name_H-M   'P 1'
#
loop_
_entity.id
_entity.type
_entity.pdbx_description
1 polymer ?
#
loop_
_entity_poly.entity_id
_entity_poly.type
_entity_poly.pdbx_seq_one_letter_code
_entity_poly.pdbx_strand_id
1 'polypeptide(L)'
;SITLQVDFSENYRTTYQDEIQNAFFNYNQVGLFTAVAWFGHDSDVVSYALVSDDVSHDKYSIHVCLTRIITELKKTFSSLETVNIFSDGAAAQFKQRFSFANLTFLSNDHNVNLIWNFFSTGHGRGAVDGVGGTYATAAITDINIILNDAQHIKAQSSLLNQRWDEIRAIPDTLKIHYAKSLSPYNVE
;
A
#
# COMPACT_ATOMS: atom_id res chain seq x y z
N SER A 1 3.14 -9.23 -16.48
CA SER A 1 3.33 -8.27 -15.38
C SER A 1 1.98 -7.71 -14.99
N ILE A 2 1.85 -7.21 -13.76
CA ILE A 2 0.64 -6.52 -13.27
C ILE A 2 0.98 -5.05 -13.04
N THR A 3 0.06 -4.15 -13.35
CA THR A 3 0.16 -2.74 -12.97
C THR A 3 -0.76 -2.50 -11.79
N LEU A 4 -0.23 -1.95 -10.69
CA LEU A 4 -0.95 -1.72 -9.44
C LEU A 4 -0.90 -0.23 -9.11
N GLN A 5 -2.04 0.45 -9.09
CA GLN A 5 -2.14 1.80 -8.52
C GLN A 5 -2.61 1.70 -7.07
N VAL A 6 -1.99 2.45 -6.17
CA VAL A 6 -2.34 2.52 -4.76
C VAL A 6 -2.46 3.96 -4.26
N ASP A 7 -3.33 4.19 -3.28
CA ASP A 7 -3.42 5.46 -2.58
C ASP A 7 -4.00 5.30 -1.16
N PHE A 8 -3.87 6.34 -0.34
CA PHE A 8 -4.67 6.51 0.86
C PHE A 8 -5.88 7.37 0.54
N SER A 9 -7.07 6.88 0.87
CA SER A 9 -8.27 7.72 0.84
C SER A 9 -8.38 8.56 2.10
N GLU A 10 -9.31 9.52 2.11
CA GLU A 10 -9.60 10.29 3.31
C GLU A 10 -10.14 9.38 4.42
N ASN A 11 -9.78 9.66 5.68
CA ASN A 11 -10.27 8.87 6.81
C ASN A 11 -11.78 8.96 6.93
N TYR A 12 -12.45 7.80 6.96
CA TYR A 12 -13.89 7.74 7.10
C TYR A 12 -14.29 7.79 8.57
N ARG A 13 -15.26 8.64 8.88
CA ARG A 13 -15.93 8.61 10.19
C ARG A 13 -16.94 7.49 10.17
N THR A 14 -16.84 6.56 11.12
CA THR A 14 -17.91 5.57 11.32
C THR A 14 -19.04 6.26 12.05
N THR A 15 -20.20 6.39 11.42
CA THR A 15 -21.43 6.81 12.11
C THR A 15 -22.21 5.56 12.48
N TYR A 16 -22.42 5.29 13.77
CA TYR A 16 -23.40 4.29 14.16
C TYR A 16 -24.81 4.81 13.82
N GLN A 17 -25.68 3.91 13.36
CA GLN A 17 -27.04 4.27 12.94
C GLN A 17 -27.90 4.85 14.08
N ASP A 18 -27.50 4.61 15.34
CA ASP A 18 -28.16 5.08 16.57
C ASP A 18 -27.17 5.79 17.55
N GLU A 19 -26.51 6.88 17.13
CA GLU A 19 -25.62 7.62 18.04
C GLU A 19 -26.37 8.59 18.96
N ILE A 20 -26.20 8.40 20.28
CA ILE A 20 -26.61 9.34 21.32
C ILE A 20 -25.67 10.57 21.24
N GLN A 21 -26.20 11.77 21.51
CA GLN A 21 -25.52 13.08 21.40
C GLN A 21 -24.09 13.18 22.01
N ASN A 22 -23.70 12.27 22.92
CA ASN A 22 -22.35 12.17 23.50
C ASN A 22 -21.28 11.56 22.56
N ALA A 23 -21.67 10.83 21.51
CA ALA A 23 -20.73 10.31 20.50
C ALA A 23 -20.18 11.42 19.58
N PHE A 24 -20.76 12.61 19.64
CA PHE A 24 -20.36 13.79 18.87
C PHE A 24 -18.91 14.26 19.14
N PHE A 25 -18.30 13.87 20.27
CA PHE A 25 -16.94 14.27 20.64
C PHE A 25 -15.87 13.19 20.40
N ASN A 26 -16.26 11.93 20.15
CA ASN A 26 -15.33 10.80 19.96
C ASN A 26 -15.80 9.94 18.76
N TYR A 27 -15.61 10.44 17.54
CA TYR A 27 -15.83 9.62 16.35
C TYR A 27 -14.68 8.64 16.17
N ASN A 28 -14.98 7.35 16.03
CA ASN A 28 -14.00 6.40 15.53
C ASN A 28 -13.78 6.69 14.04
N GLN A 29 -12.53 6.88 13.66
CA GLN A 29 -12.12 7.01 12.27
C GLN A 29 -11.52 5.69 11.81
N VAL A 30 -11.76 5.34 10.55
CA VAL A 30 -11.08 4.23 9.89
C VAL A 30 -10.24 4.77 8.75
N GLY A 31 -9.00 4.28 8.67
CA GLY A 31 -8.09 4.51 7.56
C GLY A 31 -8.49 3.61 6.39
N LEU A 32 -8.37 4.15 5.18
CA LEU A 32 -8.65 3.40 3.97
C LEU A 32 -7.46 3.48 3.01
N PHE A 33 -6.90 2.32 2.70
CA PHE A 33 -5.90 2.17 1.64
C PHE A 33 -6.57 1.50 0.45
N THR A 34 -6.54 2.17 -0.70
CA THR A 34 -7.20 1.68 -1.92
C THR A 34 -6.16 1.22 -2.93
N ALA A 35 -6.51 0.18 -3.68
CA ALA A 35 -5.67 -0.30 -4.75
C ALA A 35 -6.48 -0.79 -5.93
N VAL A 36 -5.96 -0.59 -7.13
CA VAL A 36 -6.53 -1.09 -8.38
C VAL A 36 -5.41 -1.76 -9.17
N ALA A 37 -5.61 -3.02 -9.54
CA ALA A 37 -4.65 -3.78 -10.31
C ALA A 37 -5.21 -4.13 -11.69
N TRP A 38 -4.41 -3.86 -12.72
CA TRP A 38 -4.71 -4.20 -14.11
C TRP A 38 -3.80 -5.32 -14.59
N PHE A 39 -4.38 -6.30 -15.30
CA PHE A 39 -3.69 -7.46 -15.83
C PHE A 39 -4.30 -7.93 -17.16
N GLY A 40 -3.57 -8.78 -17.88
CA GLY A 40 -4.00 -9.30 -19.19
C GLY A 40 -3.92 -8.26 -20.32
N HIS A 41 -4.22 -8.73 -21.54
CA HIS A 41 -4.29 -7.87 -22.73
C HIS A 41 -5.65 -7.15 -22.86
N ASP A 42 -6.70 -7.71 -22.25
CA ASP A 42 -8.09 -7.22 -22.33
C ASP A 42 -8.49 -6.29 -21.16
N SER A 43 -7.51 -5.75 -20.42
CA SER A 43 -7.73 -4.77 -19.35
C SER A 43 -8.58 -5.28 -18.19
N ASP A 44 -8.39 -6.54 -17.78
CA ASP A 44 -9.03 -7.06 -16.57
C ASP A 44 -8.56 -6.25 -15.35
N VAL A 45 -9.51 -5.95 -14.46
CA VAL A 45 -9.30 -5.10 -13.30
C VAL A 45 -9.73 -5.82 -12.03
N VAL A 46 -8.90 -5.74 -11.00
CA VAL A 46 -9.29 -6.09 -9.63
C VAL A 46 -9.05 -4.92 -8.70
N SER A 47 -10.05 -4.59 -7.90
CA SER A 47 -10.00 -3.49 -6.94
C SER A 47 -9.94 -4.04 -5.51
N TYR A 48 -9.15 -3.38 -4.66
CA TYR A 48 -8.99 -3.68 -3.25
C TYR A 48 -9.25 -2.44 -2.40
N ALA A 49 -9.93 -2.66 -1.28
CA ALA A 49 -10.09 -1.68 -0.22
C ALA A 49 -9.58 -2.32 1.09
N LEU A 50 -8.48 -1.79 1.62
CA LEU A 50 -7.96 -2.22 2.91
C LEU A 50 -8.40 -1.24 3.98
N VAL A 51 -9.22 -1.73 4.90
CA VAL A 51 -9.86 -0.95 5.96
C VAL A 51 -9.13 -1.21 7.26
N SER A 52 -8.75 -0.15 7.96
CA SER A 52 -8.02 -0.24 9.23
C SER A 52 -8.54 0.74 10.27
N ASP A 53 -8.44 0.38 11.54
CA ASP A 53 -8.55 1.29 12.69
C ASP A 53 -7.26 2.09 12.93
N ASP A 54 -6.17 1.80 12.20
CA ASP A 54 -5.00 2.67 12.09
C ASP A 54 -5.23 3.75 11.02
N VAL A 55 -5.16 5.00 11.44
CA VAL A 55 -5.35 6.19 10.59
C VAL A 55 -4.04 6.96 10.33
N SER A 56 -2.89 6.33 10.61
CA SER A 56 -1.58 7.01 10.60
C SER A 56 -1.08 7.32 9.19
N HIS A 57 -1.55 6.56 8.20
CA HIS A 57 -1.10 6.63 6.80
C HIS A 57 0.44 6.58 6.67
N ASP A 58 1.08 5.81 7.54
CA ASP A 58 2.53 5.83 7.68
C ASP A 58 3.23 4.67 6.96
N LYS A 59 4.57 4.66 7.06
CA LYS A 59 5.45 3.64 6.47
C LYS A 59 5.13 2.20 6.89
N TYR A 60 4.62 1.96 8.09
CA TYR A 60 4.26 0.62 8.56
C TYR A 60 2.95 0.19 7.90
N SER A 61 1.96 1.08 7.87
CA SER A 61 0.67 0.84 7.22
C SER A 61 0.84 0.59 5.72
N ILE A 62 1.72 1.35 5.05
CA ILE A 62 2.11 1.12 3.65
C ILE A 62 2.67 -0.29 3.45
N HIS A 63 3.63 -0.71 4.29
CA HIS A 63 4.23 -2.04 4.16
C HIS A 63 3.18 -3.13 4.30
N VAL A 64 2.39 -3.10 5.38
CA VAL A 64 1.36 -4.12 5.65
C VAL A 64 0.33 -4.17 4.53
N CYS A 65 -0.14 -3.03 4.04
CA CYS A 65 -1.13 -3.00 2.97
C CYS A 65 -0.57 -3.60 1.66
N LEU A 66 0.66 -3.24 1.28
CA LEU A 66 1.30 -3.82 0.10
C LEU A 66 1.57 -5.32 0.27
N THR A 67 2.02 -5.79 1.43
CA THR A 67 2.19 -7.22 1.74
C THR A 67 0.90 -7.99 1.51
N ARG A 68 -0.23 -7.46 2.02
CA ARG A 68 -1.55 -8.08 1.87
C ARG A 68 -1.97 -8.14 0.39
N ILE A 69 -1.87 -7.03 -0.34
CA ILE A 69 -2.24 -6.98 -1.77
C ILE A 69 -1.39 -7.93 -2.59
N ILE A 70 -0.05 -7.89 -2.43
CA ILE A 70 0.87 -8.76 -3.18
C ILE A 70 0.61 -10.23 -2.87
N THR A 71 0.29 -10.56 -1.61
CA THR A 71 -0.10 -11.92 -1.22
C THR A 71 -1.34 -12.38 -1.96
N GLU A 72 -2.38 -11.55 -2.03
CA GLU A 72 -3.60 -11.88 -2.78
C GLU A 72 -3.33 -12.02 -4.28
N LEU A 73 -2.58 -11.08 -4.87
CA LEU A 73 -2.20 -11.16 -6.28
C LEU A 73 -1.41 -12.45 -6.58
N LYS A 74 -0.50 -12.90 -5.71
CA LYS A 74 0.23 -14.16 -5.91
C LYS A 74 -0.65 -15.40 -5.76
N LYS A 75 -1.69 -15.36 -4.93
CA LYS A 75 -2.67 -16.45 -4.83
C LYS A 75 -3.47 -16.58 -6.12
N THR A 76 -3.91 -15.45 -6.69
CA THR A 76 -4.68 -15.41 -7.94
C THR A 76 -3.81 -15.71 -9.17
N PHE A 77 -2.58 -15.18 -9.20
CA PHE A 77 -1.65 -15.28 -10.31
C PHE A 77 -0.36 -15.98 -9.84
N SER A 78 -0.37 -17.32 -9.83
CA SER A 78 0.76 -18.12 -9.31
C SER A 78 2.07 -17.91 -10.07
N SER A 79 2.00 -17.54 -11.35
CA SER A 79 3.14 -17.20 -12.22
C SER A 79 3.48 -15.69 -12.23
N LEU A 80 3.02 -14.93 -11.24
CA LEU A 80 3.30 -13.50 -11.15
C LEU A 80 4.79 -13.22 -10.92
N GLU A 81 5.45 -12.71 -11.96
CA GLU A 81 6.89 -12.36 -11.92
C GLU A 81 7.16 -10.89 -11.59
N THR A 82 6.31 -9.97 -12.04
CA THR A 82 6.57 -8.52 -11.92
C THR A 82 5.30 -7.73 -11.64
N VAL A 83 5.39 -6.81 -10.67
CA VAL A 83 4.36 -5.81 -10.35
C VAL A 83 4.94 -4.40 -10.49
N ASN A 84 4.28 -3.56 -11.29
CA ASN A 84 4.57 -2.14 -11.43
C ASN A 84 3.62 -1.34 -10.54
N ILE A 85 4.13 -0.85 -9.41
CA ILE A 85 3.38 -0.06 -8.43
C ILE A 85 3.41 1.41 -8.84
N PHE A 86 2.27 2.09 -8.74
CA PHE A 86 2.09 3.52 -8.95
C PHE A 86 1.40 4.14 -7.73
N SER A 87 1.94 5.24 -7.22
CA SER A 87 1.34 6.01 -6.10
C SER A 87 1.59 7.50 -6.25
N ASP A 88 0.94 8.33 -5.42
CA ASP A 88 1.27 9.76 -5.34
C ASP A 88 2.73 9.97 -4.90
N GLY A 89 3.33 11.07 -5.36
CA GLY A 89 4.70 11.44 -5.08
C GLY A 89 4.95 12.08 -3.72
N ALA A 90 3.94 12.18 -2.84
CA ALA A 90 4.04 12.81 -1.52
C ALA A 90 5.12 12.14 -0.67
N ALA A 91 6.16 12.92 -0.34
CA ALA A 91 7.28 12.44 0.46
C ALA A 91 6.90 12.12 1.91
N ALA A 92 5.82 12.72 2.42
CA ALA A 92 5.28 12.43 3.75
C ALA A 92 4.67 11.01 3.85
N GLN A 93 4.28 10.42 2.72
CA GLN A 93 3.59 9.14 2.66
C GLN A 93 4.41 8.13 1.85
N PHE A 94 4.29 8.15 0.52
CA PHE A 94 4.84 7.10 -0.32
C PHE A 94 6.31 7.32 -0.68
N LYS A 95 6.71 8.54 -1.04
CA LYS A 95 8.04 8.82 -1.59
C LYS A 95 9.08 9.08 -0.48
N GLN A 96 9.32 8.07 0.35
CA GLN A 96 10.25 8.14 1.48
C GLN A 96 11.21 6.95 1.53
N ARG A 97 12.33 7.11 2.26
CA ARG A 97 13.39 6.10 2.40
C ARG A 97 12.89 4.73 2.85
N PHE A 98 11.90 4.70 3.74
CA PHE A 98 11.36 3.46 4.30
C PHE A 98 10.52 2.70 3.27
N SER A 99 9.75 3.40 2.43
CA SER A 99 9.03 2.79 1.32
C SER A 99 9.97 2.17 0.29
N PHE A 100 11.10 2.82 0.00
CA PHE A 100 12.14 2.26 -0.87
C PHE A 100 12.80 1.01 -0.27
N ALA A 101 13.12 1.05 1.03
CA ALA A 101 13.59 -0.13 1.76
C ALA A 101 12.56 -1.28 1.68
N ASN A 102 11.31 -0.98 1.99
CA ASN A 102 10.21 -1.94 1.97
C ASN A 102 10.01 -2.56 0.59
N LEU A 103 10.26 -1.84 -0.50
CA LEU A 103 10.21 -2.41 -1.86
C LEU A 103 11.16 -3.61 -2.00
N THR A 104 12.39 -3.48 -1.48
CA THR A 104 13.37 -4.59 -1.53
C THR A 104 12.96 -5.76 -0.65
N PHE A 105 12.39 -5.46 0.52
CA PHE A 105 11.87 -6.46 1.45
C PHE A 105 10.73 -7.24 0.84
N LEU A 106 9.70 -6.56 0.34
CA LEU A 106 8.54 -7.15 -0.30
C LEU A 106 8.94 -7.98 -1.53
N SER A 107 9.88 -7.48 -2.33
CA SER A 107 10.36 -8.19 -3.51
C SER A 107 11.01 -9.53 -3.14
N ASN A 108 11.85 -9.54 -2.10
CA ASN A 108 12.51 -10.75 -1.61
C ASN A 108 11.52 -11.69 -0.91
N ASP A 109 10.70 -11.17 0.01
CA ASP A 109 9.78 -11.94 0.84
C ASP A 109 8.70 -12.64 -0.01
N HIS A 110 8.27 -12.01 -1.12
CA HIS A 110 7.29 -12.59 -2.05
C HIS A 110 7.90 -13.23 -3.30
N ASN A 111 9.23 -13.19 -3.48
CA ASN A 111 9.90 -13.63 -4.70
C ASN A 111 9.21 -13.09 -5.97
N VAL A 112 9.08 -11.77 -6.05
CA VAL A 112 8.44 -11.04 -7.16
C VAL A 112 9.23 -9.78 -7.43
N ASN A 113 9.43 -9.42 -8.69
CA ASN A 113 10.09 -8.18 -9.06
C ASN A 113 9.11 -7.01 -8.86
N LEU A 114 9.48 -6.03 -8.03
CA LEU A 114 8.66 -4.86 -7.75
C LEU A 114 9.33 -3.60 -8.30
N ILE A 115 8.57 -2.84 -9.08
CA ILE A 115 9.00 -1.56 -9.63
C ILE A 115 8.04 -0.50 -9.12
N TRP A 116 8.53 0.51 -8.40
CA TRP A 116 7.67 1.57 -7.85
C TRP A 116 7.87 2.90 -8.58
N ASN A 117 6.81 3.39 -9.19
CA ASN A 117 6.71 4.64 -9.91
C ASN A 117 5.86 5.65 -9.12
N PHE A 118 6.18 6.94 -9.23
CA PHE A 118 5.50 8.01 -8.50
C PHE A 118 4.91 9.03 -9.48
N PHE A 119 3.65 9.41 -9.25
CA PHE A 119 3.05 10.56 -9.92
C PHE A 119 3.57 11.89 -9.34
N SER A 120 3.21 13.00 -9.97
CA SER A 120 3.46 14.34 -9.42
C SER A 120 2.67 14.54 -8.13
N THR A 121 3.31 15.11 -7.11
CA THR A 121 2.68 15.43 -5.82
C THR A 121 1.42 16.27 -6.00
N GLY A 122 0.29 15.81 -5.48
CA GLY A 122 -0.96 16.59 -5.41
C GLY A 122 -1.71 16.72 -6.73
N HIS A 123 -1.35 15.93 -7.74
CA HIS A 123 -2.01 15.97 -9.04
C HIS A 123 -2.31 14.58 -9.59
N GLY A 124 -3.60 14.27 -9.64
CA GLY A 124 -4.17 13.20 -10.44
C GLY A 124 -5.26 12.46 -9.67
N ARG A 125 -6.52 12.73 -9.98
CA ARG A 125 -7.57 11.81 -9.55
C ARG A 125 -7.41 10.51 -10.34
N GLY A 126 -7.29 9.39 -9.65
CA GLY A 126 -7.05 8.07 -10.22
C GLY A 126 -8.21 7.09 -10.00
N ALA A 127 -8.08 5.87 -10.52
CA ALA A 127 -9.09 4.83 -10.31
C ALA A 127 -9.26 4.49 -8.81
N VAL A 128 -8.18 4.61 -8.05
CA VAL A 128 -8.12 4.45 -6.58
C VAL A 128 -9.01 5.43 -5.81
N ASP A 129 -9.27 6.62 -6.33
CA ASP A 129 -10.24 7.56 -5.72
C ASP A 129 -11.68 7.07 -5.88
N GLY A 130 -11.99 6.43 -7.00
CA GLY A 130 -13.28 5.80 -7.23
C GLY A 130 -13.53 4.65 -6.25
N VAL A 131 -12.51 3.86 -5.94
CA VAL A 131 -12.61 2.81 -4.91
C VAL A 131 -12.93 3.41 -3.54
N GLY A 132 -12.25 4.49 -3.16
CA GLY A 132 -12.50 5.18 -1.88
C GLY A 132 -13.90 5.80 -1.83
N GLY A 133 -14.24 6.62 -2.83
CA GLY A 133 -15.54 7.27 -2.93
C GLY A 133 -16.72 6.29 -2.97
N THR A 134 -16.54 5.12 -3.59
CA THR A 134 -17.63 4.14 -3.66
C THR A 134 -17.72 3.24 -2.42
N TYR A 135 -16.60 2.94 -1.74
CA TYR A 135 -16.65 2.33 -0.41
C TYR A 135 -17.45 3.21 0.56
N ALA A 136 -17.25 4.53 0.50
CA ALA A 136 -17.98 5.51 1.30
C ALA A 136 -19.50 5.49 1.09
N THR A 137 -19.95 5.16 -0.11
CA THR A 137 -21.37 5.24 -0.51
C THR A 137 -22.09 3.89 -0.46
N ALA A 138 -21.45 2.84 0.09
CA ALA A 138 -22.00 1.48 0.26
C ALA A 138 -22.55 0.84 -1.04
N ALA A 139 -22.11 1.33 -2.20
CA ALA A 139 -22.68 0.97 -3.49
C ALA A 139 -21.68 0.22 -4.37
N ILE A 140 -21.28 -1.03 -4.03
CA ILE A 140 -20.46 -1.85 -4.97
C ILE A 140 -20.71 -3.36 -4.81
N THR A 141 -20.64 -4.06 -5.96
CA THR A 141 -20.70 -5.51 -6.10
C THR A 141 -19.34 -6.21 -6.26
N ASP A 142 -18.24 -5.49 -6.55
CA ASP A 142 -16.96 -6.09 -6.98
C ASP A 142 -15.67 -5.40 -6.43
N ILE A 143 -15.61 -5.01 -5.15
CA ILE A 143 -14.35 -4.66 -4.46
C ILE A 143 -13.98 -5.77 -3.47
N ASN A 144 -12.72 -6.19 -3.48
CA ASN A 144 -12.17 -7.08 -2.47
C ASN A 144 -11.81 -6.28 -1.21
N ILE A 145 -12.54 -6.52 -0.12
CA ILE A 145 -12.29 -5.85 1.16
C ILE A 145 -11.33 -6.67 2.01
N ILE A 146 -10.26 -6.06 2.50
CA ILE A 146 -9.30 -6.67 3.41
C ILE A 146 -9.30 -5.87 4.72
N LEU A 147 -9.54 -6.54 5.85
CA LEU A 147 -9.46 -5.90 7.16
C LEU A 147 -8.01 -5.96 7.69
N ASN A 148 -7.51 -4.82 8.14
CA ASN A 148 -6.19 -4.67 8.76
C ASN A 148 -6.35 -4.08 10.17
N ASP A 149 -6.05 -4.89 11.17
CA ASP A 149 -6.04 -4.47 12.57
C ASP A 149 -4.78 -3.63 12.87
N ALA A 150 -4.95 -2.48 13.54
CA ALA A 150 -3.87 -1.62 14.02
C ALA A 150 -2.88 -2.39 14.90
N GLN A 151 -3.32 -3.39 15.67
CA GLN A 151 -2.43 -4.26 16.43
C GLN A 151 -1.51 -5.08 15.53
N HIS A 152 -2.01 -5.54 14.39
CA HIS A 152 -1.19 -6.24 13.41
C HIS A 152 -0.13 -5.31 12.80
N ILE A 153 -0.50 -4.08 12.45
CA ILE A 153 0.43 -3.06 11.97
C ILE A 153 1.50 -2.77 13.02
N LYS A 154 1.08 -2.59 14.27
CA LYS A 154 1.98 -2.38 15.41
C LYS A 154 2.91 -3.57 15.64
N ALA A 155 2.44 -4.80 15.50
CA ALA A 155 3.27 -5.99 15.65
C ALA A 155 4.38 -6.05 14.59
N GLN A 156 4.09 -5.63 13.35
CA GLN A 156 5.10 -5.56 12.28
C GLN A 156 6.10 -4.41 12.48
N SER A 157 5.74 -3.36 13.20
CA SER A 157 6.60 -2.18 13.37
C SER A 157 7.97 -2.50 13.97
N SER A 158 8.04 -3.41 14.94
CA SER A 158 9.29 -3.76 15.62
C SER A 158 10.25 -4.50 14.68
N LEU A 159 9.73 -5.46 13.91
CA LEU A 159 10.49 -6.18 12.89
C LEU A 159 10.97 -5.24 11.78
N LEU A 160 10.11 -4.34 11.31
CA LEU A 160 10.47 -3.37 10.27
C LEU A 160 11.56 -2.41 10.75
N ASN A 161 11.48 -1.93 11.99
CA ASN A 161 12.54 -1.10 12.57
C ASN A 161 13.89 -1.81 12.58
N GLN A 162 13.92 -3.07 13.01
CA GLN A 162 15.14 -3.88 12.96
C GLN A 162 15.69 -4.02 11.53
N ARG A 163 14.82 -4.31 10.55
CA ARG A 163 15.25 -4.42 9.15
C ARG A 163 15.77 -3.09 8.59
N TRP A 164 15.18 -1.95 8.99
CA TRP A 164 15.63 -0.64 8.54
C TRP A 164 16.95 -0.21 9.17
N ASP A 165 17.28 -0.67 10.37
CA ASP A 165 18.59 -0.39 11.01
C ASP A 165 19.76 -0.97 10.19
N GLU A 166 19.52 -2.04 9.43
CA GLU A 166 20.48 -2.64 8.51
C GLU A 166 20.68 -1.83 7.22
N ILE A 167 19.76 -0.90 6.91
CA ILE A 167 19.80 -0.09 5.70
C ILE A 167 20.53 1.21 5.95
N ARG A 168 21.59 1.43 5.17
CA ARG A 168 22.35 2.68 5.20
C ARG A 168 21.90 3.58 4.05
N ALA A 169 21.58 4.84 4.38
CA ALA A 169 21.48 5.86 3.36
C ALA A 169 22.86 6.04 2.70
N ILE A 170 22.90 6.09 1.37
CA ILE A 170 24.13 6.42 0.66
C ILE A 170 24.40 7.92 0.90
N PRO A 171 25.52 8.28 1.55
CA PRO A 171 25.86 9.69 1.77
C PRO A 171 25.81 10.47 0.45
N ASP A 172 25.34 11.72 0.51
CA ASP A 172 25.33 12.67 -0.61
C ASP A 172 24.42 12.36 -1.82
N THR A 173 23.57 11.32 -1.76
CA THR A 173 22.54 11.10 -2.79
C THR A 173 21.27 11.91 -2.52
N LEU A 174 21.22 13.13 -3.05
CA LEU A 174 20.09 14.05 -2.81
C LEU A 174 18.87 13.84 -3.74
N LYS A 175 18.94 13.06 -4.84
CA LYS A 175 17.86 13.08 -5.85
C LYS A 175 17.50 11.80 -6.61
N ILE A 176 18.27 10.71 -6.56
CA ILE A 176 17.90 9.47 -7.28
C ILE A 176 18.23 8.27 -6.39
N HIS A 177 17.19 7.60 -5.89
CA HIS A 177 17.31 6.31 -5.23
C HIS A 177 16.74 5.25 -6.17
N TYR A 178 17.62 4.51 -6.83
CA TYR A 178 17.26 3.26 -7.49
C TYR A 178 17.74 2.12 -6.58
N ALA A 179 16.80 1.36 -6.02
CA ALA A 179 17.10 0.15 -5.29
C ALA A 179 16.86 -1.03 -6.23
N LYS A 180 17.92 -1.75 -6.60
CA LYS A 180 17.82 -3.03 -7.30
C LYS A 180 18.20 -4.13 -6.32
N SER A 181 17.35 -5.14 -6.18
CA SER A 181 17.76 -6.38 -5.52
C SER A 181 18.88 -7.00 -6.36
N LEU A 182 20.11 -6.98 -5.84
CA LEU A 182 21.22 -7.71 -6.43
C LEU A 182 21.11 -9.13 -5.89
N SER A 183 20.70 -10.07 -6.75
CA SER A 183 20.90 -11.49 -6.45
C SER A 183 22.41 -11.72 -6.27
N PRO A 184 22.88 -12.31 -5.16
CA PRO A 184 24.29 -12.65 -5.03
C PRO A 184 24.58 -13.70 -6.10
N TYR A 185 25.30 -13.30 -7.15
CA TYR A 185 25.85 -14.23 -8.12
C TYR A 185 26.77 -15.20 -7.37
N ASN A 186 26.42 -16.48 -7.38
CA ASN A 186 27.38 -17.55 -7.15
C ASN A 186 28.39 -17.47 -8.29
N VAL A 187 29.60 -17.01 -7.98
CA VAL A 187 30.74 -17.13 -8.87
C VAL A 187 31.26 -18.55 -8.68
N GLU A 188 31.03 -19.42 -9.66
CA GLU A 188 31.80 -20.65 -9.86
C GLU A 188 33.21 -20.31 -10.37
#